data_AF-A0A6M0G0L3-F1
#
_entry.id   AF-A0A6M0G0L3-F1
#
_cell.length_a   1.000
_cell.length_b   1.000
_cell.length_c   1.000
_cell.angle_alpha   90.00
_cell.angle_beta   90.00
_cell.angle_gamma   90.00
#
_symmetry.space_group_name_H-M   'P 1'
#
loop_
_entity.id
_entity.type
_entity.pdbx_description
1 polymer ?
#
loop_
_entity_poly.entity_id
_entity_poly.type
_entity_poly.pdbx_seq_one_letter_code
_entity_poly.pdbx_strand_id
1 'polypeptide(L)'
;MLGVNNKQQTTNNPMTNNKQQTTDYRILVSRSESRPRASWYPFDLQDRIPTFPLPLRSPDSEPIIDLRALLNQVYERAGYGFVLDYSTAPVPSLSKRSQVWMDTMLREVGVRY
;
A
#
# COMPACT_ATOMS: atom_id res chain seq x y z
N MET A 1 -19.16 -26.61 22.67
CA MET A 1 -19.84 -25.75 21.68
C MET A 1 -18.77 -25.08 20.84
N LEU A 2 -18.70 -25.46 19.57
CA LEU A 2 -17.66 -25.09 18.61
C LEU A 2 -18.10 -23.88 17.78
N GLY A 3 -17.14 -22.99 17.51
CA GLY A 3 -17.00 -22.35 16.19
C GLY A 3 -17.62 -20.97 16.01
N VAL A 4 -16.87 -19.92 16.38
CA VAL A 4 -17.00 -18.57 15.81
C VAL A 4 -16.45 -18.58 14.39
N ASN A 5 -17.33 -18.56 13.38
CA ASN A 5 -16.97 -18.47 11.97
C ASN A 5 -16.97 -17.00 11.51
N ASN A 6 -15.80 -16.35 11.53
CA ASN A 6 -15.57 -15.11 10.79
C ASN A 6 -15.00 -15.45 9.41
N LYS A 7 -15.88 -15.63 8.43
CA LYS A 7 -15.52 -15.62 7.01
C LYS A 7 -15.84 -14.24 6.44
N GLN A 8 -14.89 -13.30 6.54
CA GLN A 8 -14.90 -12.17 5.61
C GLN A 8 -14.30 -12.65 4.30
N GLN A 9 -15.20 -13.08 3.44
CA GLN A 9 -14.92 -13.63 2.13
C GLN A 9 -14.67 -12.44 1.19
N THR A 10 -13.41 -12.06 1.00
CA THR A 10 -13.03 -11.06 -0.01
C THR A 10 -13.20 -11.71 -1.38
N THR A 11 -14.25 -11.32 -2.10
CA THR A 11 -14.56 -11.78 -3.44
C THR A 11 -13.50 -11.28 -4.42
N ASN A 12 -12.71 -12.21 -4.96
CA ASN A 12 -11.81 -11.96 -6.08
C ASN A 12 -12.65 -11.70 -7.35
N ASN A 13 -12.94 -10.43 -7.65
CA ASN A 13 -13.73 -10.10 -8.83
C ASN A 13 -12.82 -10.03 -10.08
N PRO A 14 -13.06 -10.85 -11.12
CA PRO A 14 -12.34 -10.75 -12.38
C PRO A 14 -12.80 -9.53 -13.18
N MET A 15 -11.89 -8.98 -13.99
CA MET A 15 -12.06 -7.78 -14.82
C MET A 15 -13.46 -7.64 -15.44
N THR A 16 -14.28 -6.77 -14.85
CA THR A 16 -15.50 -6.22 -15.45
C THR A 16 -15.55 -4.72 -15.12
N ASN A 17 -15.67 -3.89 -16.15
CA ASN A 17 -15.75 -2.43 -16.07
C ASN A 17 -16.89 -2.00 -15.12
N ASN A 18 -16.56 -1.40 -13.98
CA ASN A 18 -17.49 -0.53 -13.27
C ASN A 18 -16.73 0.42 -12.32
N LYS A 19 -16.50 1.66 -12.78
CA LYS A 19 -15.66 2.72 -12.18
C LYS A 19 -14.29 2.20 -11.72
N GLN A 20 -13.24 2.42 -12.53
CA GLN A 20 -11.87 2.32 -12.03
C GLN A 20 -11.81 3.09 -10.71
N GLN A 21 -11.69 2.37 -9.59
CA GLN A 21 -11.42 3.01 -8.32
C GLN A 21 -10.04 3.64 -8.47
N THR A 22 -10.02 4.94 -8.71
CA THR A 22 -8.80 5.72 -8.82
C THR A 22 -8.22 5.78 -7.41
N THR A 23 -7.26 4.92 -7.17
CA THR A 23 -6.43 4.90 -5.96
C THR A 23 -5.07 5.47 -6.29
N ASP A 24 -4.44 6.09 -5.29
CA ASP A 24 -3.11 6.69 -5.47
C ASP A 24 -2.06 5.63 -5.79
N TYR A 25 -2.14 4.45 -5.16
CA TYR A 25 -1.18 3.36 -5.29
C TYR A 25 -1.84 1.98 -5.38
N ARG A 26 -1.06 1.00 -5.85
CA ARG A 26 -1.50 -0.40 -5.97
C ARG A 26 -0.32 -1.36 -5.99
N ILE A 27 -0.51 -2.52 -5.36
CA ILE A 27 0.37 -3.68 -5.52
C ILE A 27 -0.30 -4.64 -6.50
N LEU A 28 0.46 -5.08 -7.50
CA LEU A 28 0.01 -6.05 -8.49
C LEU A 28 0.82 -7.34 -8.33
N VAL A 29 0.12 -8.44 -8.08
CA VAL A 29 0.74 -9.76 -7.92
C VAL A 29 0.27 -10.67 -9.04
N SER A 30 1.14 -10.91 -10.02
CA SER A 30 0.87 -11.82 -11.14
C SER A 30 1.63 -13.13 -10.96
N ARG A 31 0.91 -14.18 -10.55
CA ARG A 31 1.49 -15.52 -10.40
C ARG A 31 1.62 -16.20 -11.74
N SER A 32 2.69 -16.95 -11.93
CA SER A 32 3.03 -17.57 -13.22
C SER A 32 1.93 -18.49 -13.76
N GLU A 33 1.35 -19.29 -12.87
CA GLU A 33 0.33 -20.31 -13.12
C GLU A 33 -1.07 -19.72 -13.32
N SER A 34 -1.31 -18.46 -12.94
CA SER A 34 -2.60 -17.80 -13.09
C SER A 34 -2.65 -16.80 -14.24
N ARG A 35 -1.55 -16.62 -14.98
CA ARG A 35 -1.47 -15.62 -16.07
C ARG A 35 -2.57 -15.84 -17.13
N PRO A 36 -3.16 -14.76 -17.67
CA PRO A 36 -2.82 -13.35 -17.46
C PRO A 36 -3.47 -12.70 -16.22
N ARG A 37 -4.13 -13.47 -15.35
CA ARG A 37 -4.80 -12.92 -14.15
C ARG A 37 -3.76 -12.52 -13.09
N ALA A 38 -4.08 -11.48 -12.34
CA ALA A 38 -3.29 -10.97 -11.23
C ALA A 38 -4.18 -10.58 -10.05
N SER A 39 -3.65 -10.67 -8.84
CA SER A 39 -4.26 -10.10 -7.64
C SER A 39 -3.94 -8.61 -7.58
N TRP A 40 -4.93 -7.81 -7.20
CA TRP A 40 -4.85 -6.36 -7.17
C TRP A 40 -5.14 -5.85 -5.75
N TYR A 41 -4.19 -5.10 -5.18
CA TYR A 41 -4.30 -4.52 -3.84
C TYR A 41 -4.19 -2.99 -3.93
N PRO A 42 -5.29 -2.27 -4.22
CA PRO A 42 -5.31 -0.82 -4.31
C PRO A 42 -5.34 -0.16 -2.90
N PHE A 43 -4.73 1.02 -2.77
CA PHE A 43 -4.76 1.83 -1.54
C PHE A 43 -4.46 3.30 -1.83
N ASP A 44 -5.02 4.22 -1.04
CA ASP A 44 -4.69 5.65 -1.13
C ASP A 44 -3.43 5.98 -0.31
N LEU A 45 -2.81 7.14 -0.58
CA LEU A 45 -1.61 7.60 0.14
C LEU A 45 -1.82 7.65 1.67
N GLN A 46 -3.04 7.93 2.09
CA GLN A 46 -3.43 8.10 3.50
C GLN A 46 -3.64 6.76 4.22
N ASP A 47 -3.83 5.68 3.47
CA ASP A 47 -4.19 4.38 4.00
C ASP A 47 -2.97 3.55 4.42
N ARG A 48 -3.19 2.55 5.28
CA ARG A 48 -2.20 1.51 5.53
C ARG A 48 -1.94 0.72 4.24
N ILE A 49 -0.67 0.64 3.80
CA ILE A 49 -0.27 -0.27 2.71
C ILE A 49 -0.76 -1.69 3.06
N PRO A 50 -1.54 -2.34 2.19
CA PRO A 50 -2.07 -3.67 2.45
C PRO A 50 -0.94 -4.71 2.50
N THR A 51 -1.12 -5.73 3.34
CA THR A 51 -0.29 -6.93 3.28
C THR A 51 -0.71 -7.79 2.08
N PHE A 52 0.25 -8.54 1.53
CA PHE A 52 -0.02 -9.41 0.40
C PHE A 52 0.85 -10.67 0.44
N PRO A 53 0.35 -11.80 -0.06
CA PRO A 53 1.17 -13.00 -0.25
C PRO A 53 2.19 -12.79 -1.39
N LEU A 54 3.47 -13.05 -1.12
CA LEU A 54 4.52 -13.03 -2.13
C LEU A 54 4.60 -14.38 -2.84
N PRO A 55 4.35 -14.44 -4.17
CA PRO A 55 4.41 -15.70 -4.89
C PRO A 55 5.80 -16.30 -4.87
N LEU A 56 5.90 -17.55 -4.44
CA LEU A 56 7.09 -18.37 -4.52
C LEU A 56 6.85 -19.52 -5.51
N ARG A 57 7.90 -20.30 -5.80
CA ARG A 57 7.76 -21.50 -6.61
C ARG A 57 7.13 -22.61 -5.78
N SER A 58 6.24 -23.41 -6.37
CA SER A 58 5.77 -24.63 -5.71
C SER A 58 6.95 -25.56 -5.37
N PRO A 59 6.94 -26.21 -4.20
CA PRO A 59 5.85 -26.31 -3.22
C PRO A 59 5.91 -25.28 -2.09
N ASP A 60 6.73 -24.22 -2.21
CA ASP A 60 6.97 -23.29 -1.11
C ASP A 60 5.70 -22.52 -0.72
N SER A 61 5.49 -22.36 0.58
CA SER A 61 4.39 -21.56 1.10
C SER A 61 4.65 -20.08 0.88
N GLU A 62 3.69 -19.36 0.30
CA GLU A 62 3.78 -17.92 0.07
C GLU A 62 3.78 -17.16 1.42
N PRO A 63 4.86 -16.45 1.78
CA PRO A 63 4.85 -15.62 2.98
C PRO A 63 3.97 -14.39 2.77
N ILE A 64 3.33 -13.93 3.84
CA ILE A 64 2.63 -12.65 3.87
C ILE A 64 3.65 -11.53 4.08
N ILE A 65 3.71 -10.58 3.16
CA ILE A 65 4.59 -9.42 3.22
C ILE A 65 3.86 -8.23 3.81
N ASP A 66 4.46 -7.62 4.85
CA ASP A 66 4.11 -6.27 5.32
C ASP A 66 5.11 -5.26 4.75
N LEU A 67 4.76 -4.68 3.59
CA LEU A 67 5.61 -3.70 2.92
C LEU A 67 5.73 -2.39 3.71
N ARG A 68 4.72 -2.03 4.51
CA ARG A 68 4.79 -0.84 5.37
C ARG A 68 5.87 -1.00 6.43
N ALA A 69 5.94 -2.17 7.08
CA ALA A 69 6.97 -2.44 8.08
C ALA A 69 8.39 -2.41 7.46
N LEU A 70 8.56 -2.95 6.25
CA LEU A 70 9.84 -2.93 5.54
C LEU A 70 10.24 -1.50 5.13
N LEU A 71 9.30 -0.73 4.59
CA LEU A 71 9.54 0.65 4.18
C LEU A 71 9.95 1.53 5.37
N ASN A 72 9.24 1.40 6.50
CA ASN A 72 9.58 2.13 7.73
C ASN A 72 11.00 1.78 8.21
N GLN A 73 11.37 0.49 8.21
CA GLN A 73 12.72 0.08 8.61
C GLN A 73 13.81 0.66 7.72
N VAL A 74 13.59 0.68 6.40
CA VAL A 74 14.54 1.31 5.45
C VAL A 74 14.60 2.81 5.70
N TYR A 75 13.45 3.45 5.92
CA TYR A 75 13.37 4.88 6.16
C TYR A 75 14.15 5.31 7.41
N GLU A 76 13.94 4.62 8.53
CA GLU A 76 14.65 4.87 9.78
C GLU A 76 16.14 4.57 9.63
N ARG A 77 16.51 3.41 9.09
CA ARG A 77 17.91 2.98 8.97
C ARG A 77 18.72 3.88 8.04
N ALA A 78 18.11 4.39 6.96
CA ALA A 78 18.75 5.32 6.04
C ALA A 78 18.76 6.77 6.58
N GLY A 79 18.05 7.05 7.67
CA GLY A 79 17.97 8.39 8.25
C GLY A 79 17.31 9.41 7.34
N TYR A 80 16.31 9.01 6.56
CA TYR A 80 15.69 9.90 5.56
C TYR A 80 15.06 11.15 6.17
N GLY A 81 14.68 11.12 7.44
CA GLY A 81 14.22 12.30 8.18
C GLY A 81 15.23 13.45 8.19
N PHE A 82 16.53 13.18 8.04
CA PHE A 82 17.59 14.19 7.98
C PHE A 82 18.01 14.59 6.56
N VAL A 83 17.59 13.81 5.56
CA VAL A 83 18.01 13.97 4.16
C VAL A 83 16.93 14.65 3.32
N LEU A 84 15.66 14.40 3.65
CA LEU A 84 14.53 14.91 2.89
C LEU A 84 14.14 16.31 3.38
N ASP A 85 14.03 17.25 2.43
CA ASP A 85 13.51 18.59 2.69
C ASP A 85 11.98 18.60 2.64
N TYR A 86 11.36 18.47 3.82
CA TYR A 86 9.90 18.49 3.99
C TYR A 86 9.25 19.86 3.79
N SER A 87 10.03 20.94 3.61
CA SER A 87 9.48 22.25 3.27
C SER A 87 9.06 22.33 1.80
N THR A 88 9.59 21.45 0.95
CA THR A 88 9.32 21.45 -0.49
C THR A 88 8.07 20.67 -0.85
N ALA A 89 7.45 21.02 -1.99
CA ALA A 89 6.34 20.25 -2.52
C ALA A 89 6.83 18.88 -3.03
N PRO A 90 6.11 17.78 -2.75
CA PRO A 90 6.49 16.46 -3.24
C PRO A 90 6.42 16.38 -4.77
N VAL A 91 7.30 15.56 -5.34
CA VAL A 91 7.32 15.24 -6.77
C VAL A 91 7.06 13.74 -6.94
N PRO A 92 6.08 13.31 -7.74
CA PRO A 92 5.09 14.13 -8.45
C PRO A 92 4.11 14.85 -7.50
N SER A 93 3.50 15.93 -7.98
CA SER A 93 2.51 16.68 -7.20
C SER A 93 1.34 15.81 -6.78
N LEU A 94 0.94 15.92 -5.51
CA LEU A 94 -0.20 15.18 -4.97
C LEU A 94 -1.54 15.81 -5.39
N SER A 95 -2.63 15.07 -5.24
CA SER A 95 -3.99 15.63 -5.36
C SER A 95 -4.22 16.75 -4.34
N LYS A 96 -5.14 17.69 -4.60
CA LYS A 96 -5.47 18.77 -3.65
C LYS A 96 -5.85 18.24 -2.27
N ARG A 97 -6.64 17.15 -2.20
CA ARG A 97 -7.02 16.47 -0.96
C ARG A 97 -5.79 15.98 -0.20
N SER A 98 -4.89 15.30 -0.91
CA SER A 98 -3.68 14.72 -0.33
C SER A 98 -2.67 15.79 0.09
N GLN A 99 -2.58 16.92 -0.62
CA GLN A 99 -1.76 18.07 -0.23
C GLN A 99 -2.22 18.68 1.10
N VAL A 100 -3.53 18.90 1.28
CA VAL A 100 -4.07 19.44 2.54
C VAL A 100 -3.76 18.50 3.70
N TRP A 101 -4.03 17.20 3.53
CA TRP A 101 -3.72 16.19 4.55
C TRP A 101 -2.24 16.16 4.91
N MET A 102 -1.36 16.16 3.90
CA MET A 102 0.09 16.14 4.11
C MET A 102 0.55 17.42 4.83
N ASP A 103 0.04 18.59 4.45
CA ASP A 103 0.43 19.86 5.07
C ASP A 103 0.01 19.92 6.54
N THR A 104 -1.21 19.47 6.87
CA THR A 104 -1.66 19.32 8.26
C THR A 104 -0.71 18.42 9.04
N MET A 105 -0.40 17.23 8.52
CA MET A 105 0.47 16.28 9.21
C MET A 105 1.90 16.81 9.40
N LEU A 106 2.50 17.42 8.37
CA LEU A 106 3.87 17.94 8.44
C LEU A 106 4.00 19.12 9.43
N ARG A 107 2.95 19.94 9.56
CA ARG A 107 2.88 21.01 10.57
C ARG A 107 2.74 20.44 11.98
N GLU A 108 1.90 19.43 12.17
CA GLU A 108 1.73 18.75 13.47
C GLU A 108 3.03 18.13 13.99
N VAL A 109 3.83 17.53 13.10
CA VAL A 109 5.14 16.96 13.48
C VAL A 109 6.28 17.99 13.50
N GLY A 110 6.01 19.25 13.15
CA GLY A 110 6.98 20.35 13.25
C GLY A 110 8.07 20.38 12.17
N VAL A 111 7.89 19.68 11.05
CA VAL A 111 8.86 19.67 9.92
C VAL A 111 8.48 20.66 8.81
N ARG A 112 7.37 21.38 8.98
CA ARG A 112 6.89 22.43 8.08
C ARG A 112 6.23 23.56 8.89
N TYR A 113 6.57 24.80 8.57
CA TYR A 113 6.12 26.02 9.26
C TYR A 113 4.98 26.74 8.55
#